data_AF-A0A972NF28-F1
#
_entry.id   AF-A0A972NF28-F1
#
_cell.length_a   1.000
_cell.length_b   1.000
_cell.length_c   1.000
_cell.angle_alpha   90.00
_cell.angle_beta   90.00
_cell.angle_gamma   90.00
#
_symmetry.space_group_name_H-M   'P 1'
#
loop_
_entity.id
_entity.type
_entity.pdbx_description
1 polymer ?
#
loop_
_entity_poly.entity_id
_entity_poly.type
_entity_poly.pdbx_seq_one_letter_code
_entity_poly.pdbx_strand_id
1 'polypeptide(L)' 'MENITYVYTEVGHRYVFLLMDAYSRYIVGWALSASLAVEGALAALAMAQRSEPPPQPGCIHHSDHGV' A
#
# COMPACT_ATOMS: atom_id res chain seq x y z
N MET A 1 2.51 -2.23 -7.64
CA MET A 1 1.07 -2.01 -7.93
C MET A 1 0.39 -1.68 -6.62
N GLU A 2 -0.36 -0.59 -6.58
CA GLU A 2 -1.11 -0.15 -5.40
C GLU A 2 -2.57 -0.56 -5.49
N ASN A 3 -3.18 -0.91 -4.35
CA ASN A 3 -4.62 -1.10 -4.22
C ASN A 3 -5.10 -0.62 -2.85
N ILE A 4 -6.34 -0.13 -2.80
CA ILE A 4 -7.02 0.25 -1.56
C ILE A 4 -8.30 -0.57 -1.44
N THR A 5 -8.50 -1.19 -0.29
CA THR A 5 -9.73 -1.91 0.05
C THR A 5 -10.19 -1.53 1.46
N TYR A 6 -11.33 -2.03 1.91
CA TYR A 6 -11.80 -1.83 3.27
C TYR A 6 -12.07 -3.16 3.98
N VAL A 7 -11.82 -3.18 5.29
CA VAL A 7 -12.11 -4.31 6.17
C VAL A 7 -12.99 -3.84 7.33
N TYR A 8 -13.88 -4.71 7.78
CA TYR A 8 -14.69 -4.46 8.98
C TYR A 8 -13.93 -4.89 10.23
N THR A 9 -13.96 -4.04 11.24
CA THR A 9 -13.40 -4.28 12.58
C THR A 9 -14.48 -4.05 13.62
N GLU A 10 -14.22 -4.42 14.87
CA GLU A 10 -15.12 -4.16 16.01
C GLU A 10 -15.42 -2.66 16.22
N VAL A 11 -14.55 -1.79 15.69
CA VAL A 11 -14.63 -0.32 15.80
C VAL A 11 -15.02 0.34 14.46
N GLY A 12 -15.71 -0.39 13.58
CA GLY A 12 -16.17 0.07 12.27
C GLY A 12 -15.28 -0.35 11.10
N HIS A 13 -15.49 0.24 9.92
CA HIS A 13 -14.65 -0.05 8.75
C HIS A 13 -13.29 0.65 8.85
N ARG A 14 -12.27 0.07 8.21
CA ARG A 14 -10.94 0.64 8.03
C ARG A 14 -10.50 0.45 6.59
N TYR A 15 -9.73 1.40 6.07
CA TYR A 15 -9.13 1.32 4.75
C TYR A 15 -7.77 0.64 4.87
N VAL A 16 -7.52 -0.34 4.01
CA VAL A 16 -6.25 -1.05 3.88
C VAL A 16 -5.60 -0.61 2.58
N PHE A 17 -4.45 0.05 2.71
CA PHE A 17 -3.58 0.40 1.59
C PHE A 17 -2.58 -0.73 1.40
N LEU A 18 -2.44 -1.23 0.18
CA LEU A 18 -1.57 -2.36 -0.15
C LEU A 18 -0.66 -1.98 -1.33
N LEU A 19 0.64 -2.19 -1.17
CA LEU A 19 1.61 -2.17 -2.26
C LEU A 19 2.13 -3.58 -2.49
N MET A 20 1.93 -4.07 -3.71
CA MET A 20 2.39 -5.36 -4.16
C MET A 20 3.52 -5.20 -5.17
N ASP A 21 4.56 -6.01 -5.01
CA ASP A 21 5.55 -6.23 -6.07
C ASP A 21 4.92 -7.06 -7.21
N ALA A 22 4.96 -6.55 -8.43
CA ALA A 22 4.22 -7.13 -9.56
C ALA A 22 4.81 -8.48 -10.01
N TYR A 23 6.10 -8.72 -9.78
CA TYR A 23 6.79 -9.94 -10.18
C TYR A 23 6.55 -11.08 -9.17
N SER A 24 6.90 -10.86 -7.91
CA SER A 24 6.79 -11.86 -6.84
C SER A 24 5.38 -12.01 -6.26
N ARG A 25 4.50 -11.03 -6.50
CA ARG A 25 3.16 -10.90 -5.90
C ARG A 25 3.18 -10.73 -4.38
N TYR A 26 4.34 -10.44 -3.79
CA TYR A 26 4.43 -10.17 -2.35
C TYR A 26 3.90 -8.78 -2.02
N ILE A 27 3.23 -8.68 -0.88
CA ILE A 27 2.86 -7.41 -0.28
C ILE A 27 4.11 -6.85 0.39
N VAL A 28 4.70 -5.84 -0.24
CA VAL A 28 5.93 -5.18 0.21
C VAL A 28 5.66 -3.94 1.06
N GLY A 29 4.46 -3.36 0.92
CA GLY A 29 3.99 -2.18 1.66
C GLY A 29 2.54 -2.34 2.09
N TRP A 30 2.17 -1.90 3.28
CA TRP A 30 0.76 -1.83 3.70
C TRP A 30 0.55 -0.81 4.81
N ALA A 31 -0.68 -0.31 4.93
CA ALA A 31 -1.11 0.53 6.04
C ALA A 31 -2.61 0.36 6.31
N LEU A 32 -3.00 0.46 7.57
CA LEU A 32 -4.41 0.52 8.00
C LEU A 32 -4.75 1.96 8.39
N SER A 33 -5.79 2.52 7.81
CA SER A 33 -6.23 3.90 8.06
C SER A 33 -7.73 3.97 8.38
N ALA A 34 -8.11 4.99 9.14
CA ALA A 34 -9.51 5.34 9.37
C ALA A 34 -10.12 6.18 8.24
N SER A 35 -9.31 6.68 7.31
CA SER A 35 -9.74 7.49 6.16
C SER A 35 -9.00 7.12 4.88
N LEU A 36 -9.53 7.56 3.74
CA LEU A 36 -8.89 7.48 2.42
C LEU A 36 -7.79 8.55 2.21
N ALA A 37 -7.38 9.24 3.27
CA ALA A 37 -6.40 10.31 3.16
C ALA A 37 -5.00 9.75 2.80
N VAL A 38 -4.19 10.62 2.18
CA VAL A 38 -2.92 10.27 1.53
C VAL A 38 -1.89 9.63 2.49
N GLU A 39 -2.04 9.87 3.79
CA GLU A 39 -1.15 9.36 4.83
C GLU A 39 -1.08 7.83 4.83
N GLY A 40 -2.20 7.15 4.52
CA GLY A 40 -2.22 5.69 4.40
C GLY A 40 -1.35 5.19 3.24
N ALA A 41 -1.47 5.83 2.07
CA ALA A 41 -0.67 5.50 0.89
C ALA A 41 0.82 5.79 1.11
N LEU A 42 1.14 6.93 1.72
CA LEU A 42 2.53 7.30 2.06
C LEU A 42 3.15 6.32 3.05
N ALA A 43 2.41 5.88 4.07
CA ALA A 43 2.89 4.90 5.03
C ALA A 43 3.19 3.55 4.36
N ALA A 44 2.30 3.09 3.49
CA ALA A 44 2.48 1.84 2.75
C ALA A 44 3.69 1.93 1.80
N LEU A 45 3.86 3.06 1.07
CA LEU A 45 5.00 3.30 0.20
C LEU A 45 6.32 3.36 0.98
N ALA A 46 6.35 4.08 2.09
CA ALA A 46 7.54 4.17 2.94
C ALA A 46 7.95 2.79 3.47
N MET A 47 6.99 1.91 3.77
CA MET A 47 7.29 0.54 4.16
C MET A 47 7.86 -0.28 3.00
N ALA A 48 7.29 -0.16 1.80
CA ALA A 48 7.80 -0.84 0.59
C ALA A 48 9.22 -0.40 0.23
N GLN A 49 9.58 0.87 0.43
CA GLN A 49 10.96 1.34 0.20
C GLN A 49 11.98 0.70 1.15
N ARG A 50 11.53 0.21 2.30
CA ARG A 50 12.35 -0.50 3.30
C ARG A 50 12.16 -2.02 3.25
N SER A 51 11.42 -2.55 2.28
CA SER A 51 11.23 -3.99 2.14
C SER A 51 12.53 -4.67 1.72
N GLU A 52 12.64 -5.97 1.99
CA GLU A 52 13.79 -6.78 1.57
C GLU A 52 13.35 -7.85 0.56
N PRO A 53 13.98 -7.90 -0.63
CA PRO A 53 14.99 -6.98 -1.13
C PRO A 53 14.43 -5.56 -1.39
N PRO A 54 15.27 -4.51 -1.32
CA PRO A 54 14.83 -3.15 -1.60
C PRO A 54 14.45 -3.00 -3.09
N PRO A 55 13.61 -2.01 -3.43
CA PRO A 55 13.29 -1.70 -4.81
C PRO A 55 14.55 -1.43 -5.63
N GLN A 56 14.66 -2.07 -6.80
CA GLN A 56 15.81 -1.87 -7.68
C GLN A 56 15.77 -0.49 -8.36
N PRO A 57 16.93 0.07 -8.77
CA PRO A 57 16.96 1.27 -9.59
C PRO A 57 16.07 1.13 -10.84
N GLY A 58 15.22 2.12 -11.09
CA GLY A 58 14.25 2.08 -12.18
C GLY A 58 12.93 1.39 -11.85
N CYS A 59 12.71 0.95 -10.60
CA CYS A 59 11.39 0.50 -10.16
C CYS A 59 10.35 1.63 -10.28
N ILE A 60 9.20 1.33 -10.87
CA ILE A 60 8.10 2.28 -11.07
C ILE A 60 6.94 1.88 -10.17
N HIS A 61 6.50 2.81 -9.33
CA HIS A 61 5.26 2.67 -8.58
C HIS A 61 4.07 2.91 -9.51
N HIS A 62 3.24 1.89 -9.72
CA HIS A 62 1.99 2.00 -10.45
C HIS A 62 0.83 2.11 -9.46
N SER A 63 0.11 3.23 -9.50
CA SER A 63 -1.13 3.47 -8.76
C SER A 63 -2.27 3.68 -9.76
N ASP A 64 -3.46 3.22 -9.38
CA ASP A 64 -4.68 3.52 -10.12
C ASP A 64 -5.04 5.01 -9.91
N HIS A 65 -5.90 5.56 -10.78
CA HIS A 65 -6.41 6.93 -10.66
C HIS A 65 -7.43 7.05 -9.50
N GLY A 66 -6.97 6.88 -8.26
CA GLY A 66 -7.77 7.12 -7.07
C GLY A 66 -8.38 8.53 -7.10
N VAL A 67 -9.69 8.61 -6.86
CA VAL A 67 -10.50 9.84 -6.76
C VAL A 67 -10.50 10.39 -5.35
#